data_AF-E6TU51-F1
#
_entry.id   AF-E6TU51-F1
#
_cell.length_a   1.000
_cell.length_b   1.000
_cell.length_c   1.000
_cell.angle_alpha   90.00
_cell.angle_beta   90.00
_cell.angle_gamma   90.00
#
_symmetry.space_group_name_H-M   'P 1'
#
loop_
_entity.id
_entity.type
_entity.pdbx_description
1 polymer ?
#
loop_
_entity_poly.entity_id
_entity_poly.type
_entity_poly.pdbx_seq_one_letter_code
_entity_poly.pdbx_strand_id
1 'polypeptide(L)'
;MNLYELFQMWINHPKKGSGRRNLDNTDECWKKVLQDIRNWESSEDKNDNDFAKYLLYTGKIRRVHLDLNEVNYNNHYVSWTSTENLEDLYWFNSSCDHTIITAEATKDNPGISIKGFIEAMKSDNKNFELNSPAIRAEQEVIFPLQEKSIISIERILKLNRNEK
;
A
#
# COMPACT_ATOMS: atom_id res chain seq x y z
N MET A 1 12.94 15.48 3.99
CA MET A 1 11.57 15.18 4.46
C MET A 1 11.69 13.99 5.38
N ASN A 2 11.17 14.09 6.61
CA ASN A 2 11.19 12.96 7.52
C ASN A 2 10.13 11.92 7.11
N LEU A 3 10.22 10.71 7.67
CA LEU A 3 9.32 9.60 7.30
C LEU A 3 7.84 9.93 7.55
N TYR A 4 7.54 10.62 8.65
CA TYR A 4 6.19 11.04 8.99
C TYR A 4 5.59 11.99 7.94
N GLU A 5 6.32 13.02 7.54
CA GLU A 5 5.92 13.97 6.50
C GLU A 5 5.68 13.25 5.16
N LEU A 6 6.52 12.27 4.80
CA LEU A 6 6.35 11.49 3.58
C LEU A 6 5.05 10.68 3.60
N PHE A 7 4.77 9.97 4.69
CA PHE A 7 3.51 9.23 4.82
C PHE A 7 2.29 10.17 4.86
N GLN A 8 2.37 11.31 5.53
CA GLN A 8 1.32 12.32 5.52
C GLN A 8 1.05 12.86 4.10
N MET A 9 2.11 13.13 3.34
CA MET A 9 1.97 13.55 1.94
C MET A 9 1.34 12.45 1.10
N TRP A 10 1.75 11.19 1.30
CA TRP A 10 1.20 10.04 0.59
C TRP A 10 -0.30 9.87 0.84
N ILE A 11 -0.75 9.80 2.09
CA ILE A 11 -2.16 9.55 2.40
C ILE A 11 -3.06 10.72 1.96
N ASN A 12 -2.53 11.95 1.97
CA ASN A 12 -3.31 13.13 1.58
C ASN A 12 -3.23 13.47 0.09
N HIS A 13 -2.42 12.77 -0.71
CA HIS A 13 -2.28 13.08 -2.14
C HIS A 13 -3.59 13.00 -2.94
N PRO A 14 -4.53 12.06 -2.68
CA PRO A 14 -5.80 12.02 -3.42
C PRO A 14 -6.71 13.21 -3.08
N LYS A 15 -6.67 13.66 -1.82
CA LYS A 15 -7.51 14.76 -1.31
C LYS A 15 -7.16 16.12 -1.89
N LYS A 16 -5.92 16.31 -2.35
CA LYS A 16 -5.45 17.57 -2.95
C LYS A 16 -5.73 17.67 -4.46
N GLY A 17 -6.44 16.71 -5.04
CA GLY A 17 -6.98 16.77 -6.41
C GLY A 17 -5.94 16.89 -7.53
N SER A 18 -4.65 16.83 -7.23
CA SER A 18 -3.57 17.17 -8.16
C SER A 18 -2.78 15.96 -8.66
N GLY A 19 -3.20 14.75 -8.28
CA GLY A 19 -2.44 13.53 -8.54
C GLY A 19 -1.03 13.61 -7.96
N ARG A 20 -0.18 12.63 -8.30
CA ARG A 20 1.24 12.71 -7.95
C ARG A 20 1.93 13.56 -8.99
N ARG A 21 2.43 14.73 -8.58
CA ARG A 21 3.25 15.60 -9.42
C ARG A 21 4.70 15.12 -9.31
N ASN A 22 5.20 14.43 -10.33
CA ASN A 22 6.53 13.80 -10.43
C ASN A 22 6.64 12.41 -9.76
N LEU A 23 6.29 11.37 -10.54
CA LEU A 23 6.34 9.96 -10.13
C LEU A 23 7.77 9.50 -9.84
N ASP A 24 8.75 9.89 -10.67
CA ASP A 24 10.15 9.49 -10.51
C ASP A 24 10.72 9.95 -9.17
N ASN A 25 10.47 11.21 -8.78
CA ASN A 25 10.90 11.71 -7.48
C ASN A 25 10.22 10.96 -6.32
N THR A 26 8.95 10.59 -6.49
CA THR A 26 8.21 9.84 -5.47
C THR A 26 8.79 8.45 -5.29
N ASP A 27 9.16 7.78 -6.38
CA ASP A 27 9.79 6.47 -6.34
C ASP A 27 11.18 6.51 -5.71
N GLU A 28 12.00 7.50 -6.05
CA GLU A 28 13.31 7.67 -5.43
C GLU A 28 13.20 7.90 -3.91
N CYS A 29 12.16 8.60 -3.45
CA CYS A 29 11.86 8.70 -2.02
C CYS A 29 11.54 7.32 -1.40
N TRP A 30 10.67 6.52 -2.02
CA TRP A 30 10.31 5.21 -1.48
C TRP A 30 11.45 4.20 -1.51
N LYS A 31 12.29 4.22 -2.56
CA LYS A 31 13.51 3.40 -2.62
C LYS A 31 14.46 3.75 -1.47
N LYS A 32 14.65 5.04 -1.20
CA LYS A 32 15.48 5.49 -0.06
C LYS A 32 14.90 5.06 1.27
N VAL A 33 13.60 5.21 1.48
CA VAL A 33 12.93 4.72 2.70
C VAL A 33 13.11 3.22 2.86
N LEU A 34 12.96 2.44 1.81
CA LEU A 34 13.17 1.00 1.88
C LEU A 34 14.62 0.67 2.25
N GLN A 35 15.59 1.39 1.69
CA GLN A 35 17.00 1.25 2.06
C GLN A 35 17.25 1.61 3.54
N ASP A 36 16.65 2.70 4.03
CA ASP A 36 16.77 3.12 5.43
C ASP A 36 16.18 2.06 6.36
N ILE A 37 15.01 1.50 6.03
CA ILE A 37 14.37 0.41 6.78
C ILE A 37 15.28 -0.82 6.83
N ARG A 38 15.97 -1.17 5.72
CA ARG A 38 16.95 -2.28 5.72
C ARG A 38 18.13 -2.01 6.62
N ASN A 39 18.64 -0.79 6.64
CA ASN A 39 19.74 -0.42 7.51
C ASN A 39 19.31 -0.55 8.98
N TRP A 40 18.10 -0.08 9.33
CA TRP A 40 17.51 -0.24 10.66
C TRP A 40 17.26 -1.71 11.02
N GLU A 41 16.77 -2.53 10.09
CA GLU A 41 16.59 -3.98 10.27
C GLU A 41 17.93 -4.68 10.60
N SER A 42 19.05 -4.17 10.09
CA SER A 42 20.40 -4.67 10.40
C SER A 42 21.09 -3.98 11.59
N SER A 43 20.45 -2.99 12.21
CA SER A 43 21.04 -2.20 13.29
C SER A 43 21.19 -3.01 14.58
N GLU A 44 22.26 -2.75 15.33
CA GLU A 44 22.44 -3.24 16.70
C GLU A 44 21.56 -2.47 17.69
N ASP A 45 21.07 -1.28 17.31
CA ASP A 45 20.10 -0.54 18.11
C ASP A 45 18.74 -1.26 18.06
N LYS A 46 18.28 -1.72 19.23
CA LYS A 46 17.06 -2.49 19.35
C LYS A 46 15.82 -1.70 18.92
N ASN A 47 15.78 -0.39 19.19
CA ASN A 47 14.63 0.43 18.84
C ASN A 47 14.53 0.60 17.33
N ASP A 48 15.66 0.88 16.66
CA ASP A 48 15.70 0.94 15.19
C ASP A 48 15.29 -0.41 14.57
N ASN A 49 15.85 -1.51 15.09
CA ASN A 49 15.55 -2.86 14.63
C ASN A 49 14.07 -3.23 14.80
N ASP A 50 13.48 -2.94 15.96
CA ASP A 50 12.07 -3.23 16.23
C ASP A 50 11.16 -2.31 15.41
N PHE A 51 11.51 -1.03 15.25
CA PHE A 51 10.80 -0.08 14.38
C PHE A 51 10.78 -0.56 12.92
N ALA A 52 11.91 -1.03 12.39
CA ALA A 52 11.99 -1.56 11.02
C ALA A 52 11.04 -2.74 10.78
N LYS A 53 10.90 -3.65 11.75
CA LYS A 53 10.01 -4.82 11.65
C LYS A 53 8.54 -4.42 11.51
N TYR A 54 8.11 -3.33 12.14
CA TYR A 54 6.75 -2.82 11.94
C TYR A 54 6.53 -2.33 10.51
N LEU A 55 7.55 -1.71 9.90
CA LEU A 55 7.42 -1.08 8.58
C LEU A 55 7.47 -2.08 7.43
N LEU A 56 8.20 -3.18 7.58
CA LEU A 56 8.32 -4.19 6.53
C LEU A 56 7.06 -5.04 6.45
N TYR A 57 6.46 -5.10 5.26
CA TYR A 57 5.36 -6.00 4.95
C TYR A 57 5.84 -7.12 4.02
N THR A 58 5.52 -8.36 4.39
CA THR A 58 5.64 -9.54 3.52
C THR A 58 4.31 -10.29 3.51
N GLY A 59 3.89 -10.76 2.35
CA GLY A 59 2.62 -11.45 2.16
C GLY A 59 1.90 -11.00 0.89
N LYS A 60 0.67 -11.48 0.74
CA LYS A 60 -0.18 -11.12 -0.41
C LYS A 60 -0.72 -9.71 -0.26
N ILE A 61 -0.61 -8.95 -1.33
CA ILE A 61 -1.20 -7.62 -1.46
C ILE A 61 -2.10 -7.58 -2.69
N ARG A 62 -3.14 -6.76 -2.62
CA ARG A 62 -4.15 -6.63 -3.68
C ARG A 62 -4.30 -5.18 -4.09
N ARG A 63 -4.66 -4.97 -5.35
CA ARG A 63 -5.00 -3.66 -5.88
C ARG A 63 -6.27 -3.81 -6.70
N VAL A 64 -7.27 -3.02 -6.36
CA VAL A 64 -8.59 -3.09 -6.97
C VAL A 64 -8.76 -1.90 -7.90
N HIS A 65 -9.35 -2.15 -9.06
CA HIS A 65 -9.68 -1.15 -10.08
C HIS A 65 -11.11 -1.39 -10.57
N LEU A 66 -11.94 -0.36 -10.74
CA LEU A 66 -13.31 -0.55 -11.23
C LEU A 66 -13.38 -0.81 -12.75
N ASP A 67 -12.41 -0.32 -13.51
CA ASP A 67 -12.53 -0.18 -14.96
C ASP A 67 -11.15 -0.28 -15.64
N LEU A 68 -10.36 -1.27 -15.21
CA LEU A 68 -9.04 -1.54 -15.78
C LEU A 68 -9.09 -2.66 -16.82
N ASN A 69 -8.87 -2.29 -18.09
CA ASN A 69 -8.74 -3.27 -19.17
C ASN A 69 -7.36 -3.93 -19.17
N GLU A 70 -6.27 -3.17 -19.02
CA GLU A 70 -4.91 -3.70 -19.10
C GLU A 70 -4.06 -3.18 -17.95
N VAL A 71 -3.18 -4.03 -17.42
CA VAL A 71 -2.26 -3.63 -16.35
C VAL A 71 -0.99 -3.09 -16.99
N ASN A 72 -0.70 -1.80 -16.75
CA ASN A 72 0.55 -1.18 -17.19
C ASN A 72 1.63 -1.32 -16.10
N TYR A 73 2.52 -2.28 -16.26
CA TYR A 73 3.67 -2.47 -15.36
C TYR A 73 4.70 -1.37 -15.58
N ASN A 74 4.75 -0.42 -14.64
CA ASN A 74 5.59 0.76 -14.73
C ASN A 74 6.66 0.82 -13.63
N ASN A 75 6.73 -0.19 -12.76
CA ASN A 75 7.62 -0.25 -11.60
C ASN A 75 7.47 0.89 -10.59
N HIS A 76 6.51 1.80 -10.78
CA HIS A 76 6.25 2.89 -9.84
C HIS A 76 5.67 2.32 -8.55
N TYR A 77 6.04 2.91 -7.41
CA TYR A 77 5.45 2.58 -6.12
C TYR A 77 4.00 3.02 -6.13
N VAL A 78 3.07 2.10 -5.88
CA VAL A 78 1.64 2.39 -5.84
C VAL A 78 1.04 1.91 -4.52
N SER A 79 -0.19 2.34 -4.28
CA SER A 79 -0.98 1.88 -3.15
C SER A 79 -1.55 0.50 -3.45
N TRP A 80 -1.36 -0.41 -2.50
CA TRP A 80 -1.96 -1.72 -2.41
C TRP A 80 -2.63 -1.88 -1.05
N THR A 81 -3.49 -2.88 -0.92
CA THR A 81 -4.09 -3.29 0.35
C THR A 81 -3.59 -4.68 0.74
N SER A 82 -3.29 -4.88 2.02
CA SER A 82 -3.11 -6.22 2.58
C SER A 82 -4.41 -6.81 3.16
N THR A 83 -5.55 -6.12 3.05
CA THR A 83 -6.81 -6.64 3.57
C THR A 83 -7.23 -7.90 2.81
N GLU A 84 -7.78 -8.86 3.54
CA GLU A 84 -8.40 -10.05 2.97
C GLU A 84 -9.83 -9.79 2.51
N ASN A 85 -10.56 -8.94 3.24
CA ASN A 85 -11.92 -8.56 2.92
C ASN A 85 -11.94 -7.25 2.14
N LEU A 86 -12.15 -7.31 0.82
CA LEU A 86 -12.15 -6.10 -0.03
C LEU A 86 -13.31 -5.13 0.31
N GLU A 87 -14.37 -5.59 0.97
CA GLU A 87 -15.44 -4.73 1.49
C GLU A 87 -14.97 -3.78 2.62
N ASP A 88 -13.76 -3.98 3.13
CA ASP A 88 -13.11 -3.05 4.07
C ASP A 88 -12.57 -1.79 3.39
N LEU A 89 -12.46 -1.78 2.05
CA LEU A 89 -12.08 -0.60 1.27
C LEU A 89 -13.28 0.34 1.18
N TYR A 90 -13.17 1.57 1.68
CA TYR A 90 -14.35 2.45 1.86
C TYR A 90 -15.09 2.78 0.56
N TRP A 91 -14.37 2.72 -0.56
CA TRP A 91 -14.85 3.05 -1.89
C TRP A 91 -15.24 1.82 -2.71
N PHE A 92 -14.93 0.61 -2.23
CA PHE A 92 -15.18 -0.61 -2.97
C PHE A 92 -16.66 -0.99 -2.94
N ASN A 93 -17.12 -1.53 -4.06
CA ASN A 93 -18.45 -2.07 -4.21
C ASN A 93 -18.38 -3.30 -5.12
N SER A 94 -18.57 -4.49 -4.56
CA SER A 94 -18.54 -5.77 -5.28
C SER A 94 -19.61 -5.91 -6.36
N SER A 95 -20.63 -5.04 -6.38
CA SER A 95 -21.68 -5.04 -7.40
C SER A 95 -21.29 -4.35 -8.71
N CYS A 96 -20.12 -3.71 -8.76
CA CYS A 96 -19.57 -3.09 -9.96
C CYS A 96 -18.60 -4.04 -10.67
N ASP A 97 -18.39 -3.84 -11.96
CA ASP A 97 -17.24 -4.44 -12.65
C ASP A 97 -15.97 -3.99 -11.93
N HIS A 98 -15.03 -4.91 -11.77
CA HIS A 98 -13.73 -4.59 -11.19
C HIS A 98 -12.67 -5.61 -11.58
N THR A 99 -11.42 -5.17 -11.50
CA THR A 99 -10.23 -5.99 -11.65
C THR A 99 -9.48 -6.02 -10.33
N ILE A 100 -9.11 -7.21 -9.89
CA ILE A 100 -8.25 -7.45 -8.73
C ILE A 100 -6.90 -7.90 -9.26
N ILE A 101 -5.85 -7.14 -8.94
CA ILE A 101 -4.47 -7.52 -9.17
C ILE A 101 -3.93 -8.02 -7.85
N THR A 102 -3.44 -9.26 -7.80
CA THR A 102 -2.78 -9.84 -6.62
C THR A 102 -1.28 -9.94 -6.86
N ALA A 103 -0.49 -9.45 -5.92
CA ALA A 103 0.96 -9.56 -5.91
C ALA A 103 1.47 -10.11 -4.58
N GLU A 104 2.75 -10.50 -4.53
CA GLU A 104 3.42 -10.94 -3.32
C GLU A 104 4.59 -10.03 -2.96
N ALA A 105 4.56 -9.49 -1.74
CA ALA A 105 5.71 -8.86 -1.12
C ALA A 105 6.54 -9.93 -0.40
N THR A 106 7.81 -10.03 -0.73
CA THR A 106 8.71 -11.08 -0.21
C THR A 106 9.77 -10.48 0.71
N LYS A 107 10.57 -11.33 1.36
CA LYS A 107 11.73 -10.85 2.12
C LYS A 107 12.76 -10.14 1.26
N ASP A 108 12.87 -10.44 -0.03
CA ASP A 108 13.84 -9.80 -0.92
C ASP A 108 13.27 -8.50 -1.52
N ASN A 109 11.95 -8.45 -1.71
CA ASN A 109 11.22 -7.29 -2.19
C ASN A 109 10.00 -7.04 -1.29
N PRO A 110 10.20 -6.40 -0.12
CA PRO A 110 9.12 -6.17 0.83
C PRO A 110 8.30 -4.92 0.48
N GLY A 111 7.07 -4.86 0.99
CA GLY A 111 6.26 -3.65 0.99
C GLY A 111 6.52 -2.78 2.21
N ILE A 112 6.06 -1.53 2.14
CA ILE A 112 6.12 -0.59 3.27
C ILE A 112 4.71 -0.45 3.86
N SER A 113 4.54 -0.85 5.12
CA SER A 113 3.26 -0.91 5.83
C SER A 113 2.89 0.43 6.47
N ILE A 114 1.81 1.07 6.00
CA ILE A 114 1.28 2.28 6.66
C ILE A 114 0.69 1.94 8.03
N LYS A 115 -0.03 0.81 8.12
CA LYS A 115 -0.56 0.32 9.39
C LYS A 115 0.57 0.07 10.40
N GLY A 116 1.65 -0.57 9.94
CA GLY A 116 2.83 -0.83 10.75
C GLY A 116 3.49 0.46 11.25
N PHE A 117 3.63 1.46 10.40
CA PHE A 117 4.11 2.78 10.82
C PHE A 117 3.22 3.40 11.92
N ILE A 118 1.89 3.36 11.78
CA ILE A 118 0.97 3.85 12.80
C ILE A 118 1.12 3.08 14.12
N GLU A 119 1.24 1.76 14.07
CA GLU A 119 1.44 0.91 15.25
C GLU A 119 2.77 1.21 15.95
N ALA A 120 3.83 1.40 15.19
CA ALA A 120 5.14 1.77 15.72
C ALA A 120 5.09 3.12 16.44
N MET A 121 4.49 4.15 15.82
CA MET A 121 4.32 5.47 16.43
C MET A 121 3.41 5.46 17.67
N LYS A 122 2.49 4.49 17.77
CA LYS A 122 1.64 4.32 18.96
C LYS A 122 2.38 3.84 20.20
N SER A 123 3.57 3.29 20.04
CA SER A 123 4.46 2.97 21.15
C SER A 123 4.83 4.23 21.95
N ASP A 124 5.02 5.36 21.26
CA ASP A 124 5.37 6.64 21.88
C ASP A 124 4.16 7.53 22.13
N ASN A 125 3.17 7.49 21.22
CA ASN A 125 1.92 8.26 21.35
C ASN A 125 0.72 7.35 21.07
N LYS A 126 0.10 6.81 22.12
CA LYS A 126 -1.06 5.90 22.02
C LYS A 126 -2.23 6.43 21.19
N ASN A 127 -2.37 7.76 21.11
CA ASN A 127 -3.44 8.44 20.36
C ASN A 127 -3.01 8.83 18.93
N PHE A 128 -1.85 8.38 18.47
CA PHE A 128 -1.36 8.69 17.13
C PHE A 128 -2.30 8.14 16.07
N GLU A 129 -2.73 9.03 15.18
CA GLU A 129 -3.52 8.72 14.00
C GLU A 129 -2.94 9.44 12.79
N LEU A 130 -2.98 8.74 11.67
CA LEU A 130 -2.50 9.23 10.39
C LEU A 130 -3.59 9.06 9.31
N ASN A 131 -4.23 7.89 9.34
CA ASN A 131 -5.38 7.54 8.52
C ASN A 131 -6.67 8.05 9.16
N SER A 132 -7.62 8.51 8.33
CA SER A 132 -9.00 8.71 8.81
C SER A 132 -9.61 7.37 9.22
N PRO A 133 -10.63 7.36 10.12
CA PRO A 133 -11.30 6.12 10.51
C PRO A 133 -11.79 5.27 9.33
N ALA A 134 -12.25 5.93 8.26
CA ALA A 134 -12.77 5.27 7.06
C ALA A 134 -11.72 4.45 6.29
N ILE A 135 -10.45 4.85 6.31
CA ILE A 135 -9.38 4.16 5.55
C ILE A 135 -8.49 3.29 6.46
N ARG A 136 -8.87 3.12 7.73
CA ARG A 136 -8.09 2.36 8.71
C ARG A 136 -8.08 0.85 8.39
N ALA A 137 -9.20 0.35 7.90
CA ALA A 137 -9.38 -1.07 7.56
C ALA A 137 -8.74 -1.45 6.22
N GLU A 138 -8.30 -0.47 5.42
CA GLU A 138 -7.69 -0.72 4.11
C GLU A 138 -6.29 -1.32 4.20
N GLN A 139 -5.63 -1.26 5.36
CA GLN A 139 -4.30 -1.83 5.60
C GLN A 139 -3.33 -1.54 4.43
N GLU A 140 -3.14 -0.25 4.15
CA GLU A 140 -2.38 0.19 2.99
C GLU A 140 -0.91 -0.24 3.05
N VAL A 141 -0.43 -0.79 1.94
CA VAL A 141 0.95 -1.19 1.69
C VAL A 141 1.46 -0.47 0.44
N ILE A 142 2.62 0.17 0.56
CA ILE A 142 3.28 0.86 -0.55
C ILE A 142 4.26 -0.13 -1.20
N PHE A 143 4.05 -0.43 -2.49
CA PHE A 143 4.79 -1.46 -3.20
C PHE A 143 4.85 -1.19 -4.71
N PRO A 144 5.95 -1.51 -5.41
CA PRO A 144 6.07 -1.22 -6.84
C PRO A 144 5.22 -2.15 -7.69
N LEU A 145 4.58 -1.61 -8.73
CA LEU A 145 3.82 -2.39 -9.71
C LEU A 145 4.76 -3.06 -10.71
N GLN A 146 5.36 -4.18 -10.29
CA GLN A 146 6.33 -4.96 -11.06
C GLN A 146 5.70 -6.28 -11.52
N GLU A 147 5.83 -6.60 -12.81
CA GLU A 147 5.28 -7.82 -13.41
C GLU A 147 5.71 -9.09 -12.68
N LYS A 148 7.00 -9.20 -12.34
CA LYS A 148 7.58 -10.35 -11.62
C LYS A 148 6.97 -10.65 -10.25
N SER A 149 6.31 -9.66 -9.64
CA SER A 149 5.69 -9.79 -8.32
C SER A 149 4.22 -10.19 -8.40
N ILE A 150 3.61 -10.16 -9.59
CA ILE A 150 2.19 -10.44 -9.79
C ILE A 150 1.94 -11.94 -9.74
N ILE A 151 0.94 -12.33 -8.95
CA ILE A 151 0.46 -13.72 -8.83
C ILE A 151 -0.75 -13.94 -9.75
N SER A 152 -1.72 -13.03 -9.73
CA SER A 152 -2.95 -13.15 -10.51
C SER A 152 -3.54 -11.81 -10.89
N ILE A 153 -4.32 -11.82 -11.98
CA ILE A 153 -5.20 -10.73 -12.38
C ILE A 153 -6.58 -11.34 -12.62
N GLU A 154 -7.56 -10.91 -11.84
CA GLU A 154 -8.92 -11.42 -11.89
C GLU A 154 -9.85 -10.29 -12.35
N ARG A 155 -10.60 -10.53 -13.44
CA ARG A 155 -11.62 -9.60 -13.91
C ARG A 155 -12.99 -10.12 -13.51
N ILE A 156 -13.70 -9.34 -12.71
CA ILE A 156 -15.03 -9.63 -12.21
C ILE A 156 -15.99 -8.71 -12.94
N LEU A 157 -16.85 -9.32 -13.75
CA LEU A 157 -17.91 -8.62 -14.47
C LEU A 157 -19.20 -8.77 -13.68
N LYS A 158 -19.94 -7.68 -13.56
CA LYS A 158 -21.29 -7.67 -13.02
C LYS A 158 -22.13 -8.64 -13.84
N LEU A 159 -22.67 -9.64 -13.16
CA LEU A 159 -23.67 -10.51 -13.74
C LEU A 159 -24.91 -9.67 -14.05
N ASN A 160 -25.17 -9.42 -15.33
CA ASN A 160 -26.46 -8.89 -15.77
C ASN A 160 -27.52 -9.95 -15.44
N ARG A 161 -28.17 -9.81 -14.29
CA ARG A 161 -29.42 -10.53 -13.98
C ARG A 161 -30.55 -9.89 -14.80
N ASN A 162 -30.53 -10.06 -16.11
CA ASN A 162 -31.63 -9.78 -17.01
C ASN A 162 -31.83 -10.95 -17.97
N GLU A 163 -32.01 -12.15 -17.42
CA GLU A 163 -32.68 -13.25 -18.11
C GLU A 163 -33.56 -13.97 -17.09
N LYS A 164 -34.81 -13.49 -16.95
CA LYS A 164 -36.00 -14.30 -16.68
C LYS A 164 -37.26 -13.47 -16.93
#